data_AF-A0A397A596-F1
#
_entry.id   AF-A0A397A596-F1
#
_cell.length_a   1.000
_cell.length_b   1.000
_cell.length_c   1.000
_cell.angle_alpha   90.00
_cell.angle_beta   90.00
_cell.angle_gamma   90.00
#
_symmetry.space_group_name_H-M   'P 1'
#
loop_
_entity.id
_entity.type
_entity.pdbx_description
1 polymer ?
#
loop_
_entity_poly.entity_id
_entity_poly.type
_entity_poly.pdbx_seq_one_letter_code
_entity_poly.pdbx_strand_id
1 'polypeptide(L)'
;MPVQRTTRMRNVVNGIPYYVARDFERKYTNDWRDLMRVEQMVESWHVQKLREGCEGERLKQKRRINKARNHKNVNEREAAVKKALSVALPTCDELNRLQE
;
A
#
# COMPACT_ATOMS: atom_id res chain seq x y z
N MET A 1 4.81 -24.67 9.53
CA MET A 1 5.06 -23.63 8.51
C MET A 1 3.74 -22.97 8.16
N PRO A 2 3.69 -21.63 8.05
CA PRO A 2 2.49 -20.92 7.64
C PRO A 2 2.09 -21.27 6.20
N VAL A 3 0.80 -21.21 5.91
CA VAL A 3 0.21 -21.45 4.59
C VAL A 3 -0.18 -20.10 3.99
N GLN A 4 0.19 -19.86 2.74
CA GLN A 4 -0.21 -18.65 2.03
C GLN A 4 -1.63 -18.80 1.49
N ARG A 5 -2.45 -17.77 1.68
CA ARG A 5 -3.78 -17.62 1.08
C ARG A 5 -3.87 -16.28 0.38
N THR A 6 -4.91 -16.12 -0.43
CA THR A 6 -5.27 -14.88 -1.11
C THR A 6 -6.72 -14.55 -0.79
N THR A 7 -7.04 -13.28 -0.54
CA THR A 7 -8.43 -12.83 -0.32
C THR A 7 -9.29 -13.12 -1.54
N ARG A 8 -10.51 -13.64 -1.30
CA ARG A 8 -11.47 -14.02 -2.35
C ARG A 8 -12.92 -13.73 -1.97
N MET A 9 -13.19 -13.26 -0.76
CA MET A 9 -14.54 -13.03 -0.25
C MET A 9 -15.22 -11.84 -0.95
N ARG A 10 -16.55 -11.91 -1.04
CA ARG A 10 -17.37 -10.81 -1.58
C ARG A 10 -17.24 -9.59 -0.67
N ASN A 11 -17.13 -8.40 -1.27
CA ASN A 11 -16.91 -7.11 -0.58
C ASN A 11 -15.55 -6.98 0.12
N VAL A 12 -14.55 -7.76 -0.28
CA VAL A 12 -13.15 -7.58 0.09
C VAL A 12 -12.34 -7.47 -1.20
N VAL A 13 -11.33 -6.59 -1.23
CA VAL A 13 -10.38 -6.54 -2.34
C VAL A 13 -9.75 -7.93 -2.55
N ASN A 14 -9.95 -8.48 -3.75
CA ASN A 14 -9.44 -9.79 -4.12
C ASN A 14 -7.94 -9.77 -4.39
N GLY A 15 -7.27 -10.87 -4.08
CA GLY A 15 -5.86 -11.08 -4.44
C GLY A 15 -4.85 -10.54 -3.44
N ILE A 16 -5.25 -10.09 -2.26
CA ILE A 16 -4.32 -9.69 -1.18
C ILE A 16 -3.73 -10.97 -0.57
N PRO A 17 -2.40 -11.19 -0.64
CA PRO A 17 -1.78 -12.36 -0.04
C PRO A 17 -1.65 -12.22 1.47
N TYR A 18 -2.03 -13.26 2.22
CA TYR A 18 -1.88 -13.34 3.67
C TYR A 18 -1.44 -14.73 4.12
N TYR A 19 -0.78 -14.82 5.27
CA TYR A 19 -0.24 -16.06 5.80
C TYR A 19 -1.05 -16.51 7.03
N VAL A 20 -1.44 -17.78 7.04
CA VAL A 20 -2.24 -18.38 8.13
C VAL A 20 -1.57 -19.63 8.71
N ALA A 21 -2.02 -20.05 9.89
CA ALA A 21 -1.63 -21.33 10.46
C ALA A 21 -2.21 -22.51 9.65
N ARG A 22 -1.61 -23.70 9.76
CA ARG A 22 -2.04 -24.91 9.02
C ARG A 22 -3.47 -25.35 9.36
N ASP A 23 -3.90 -25.12 10.60
CA ASP A 23 -5.22 -25.47 11.12
C ASP A 23 -6.28 -24.38 10.87
N PHE A 24 -5.94 -23.33 10.11
CA PHE A 24 -6.83 -22.21 9.83
C PHE A 24 -8.12 -22.64 9.14
N GLU A 25 -8.05 -23.52 8.14
CA GLU A 25 -9.24 -23.99 7.41
C GLU A 25 -10.22 -24.67 8.38
N ARG A 26 -9.73 -25.60 9.19
CA ARG A 26 -10.55 -26.31 10.20
C ARG A 26 -11.25 -25.35 11.18
N LYS A 27 -10.66 -24.19 11.47
CA LYS A 27 -11.20 -23.21 12.44
C LYS A 27 -12.13 -22.18 11.80
N TYR A 28 -11.80 -21.69 10.62
CA TYR A 28 -12.38 -20.46 10.06
C TYR A 28 -13.12 -20.67 8.73
N THR A 29 -13.03 -21.83 8.07
CA THR A 29 -13.78 -22.09 6.83
C THR A 29 -15.10 -22.82 7.04
N ASN A 30 -15.46 -23.17 8.28
CA ASN A 30 -16.76 -23.79 8.59
C ASN A 30 -17.91 -22.78 8.58
N ASP A 31 -17.64 -21.52 8.95
CA ASP A 31 -18.58 -20.40 8.85
C ASP A 31 -18.00 -19.33 7.92
N TRP A 32 -18.76 -18.99 6.88
CA TRP A 32 -18.39 -17.94 5.92
C TRP A 32 -18.23 -16.57 6.58
N ARG A 33 -18.92 -16.31 7.70
CA ARG A 33 -18.85 -15.02 8.43
C ARG A 33 -17.50 -14.82 9.08
N ASP A 34 -16.93 -15.88 9.63
CA ASP A 34 -15.62 -15.82 10.28
C ASP A 34 -14.51 -15.64 9.25
N LEU A 35 -14.59 -16.34 8.11
CA LEU A 35 -13.67 -16.09 7.00
C LEU A 35 -13.78 -14.65 6.49
N MET A 36 -15.01 -14.12 6.36
CA MET A 36 -15.21 -12.74 5.91
C MET A 36 -14.59 -11.73 6.87
N ARG A 37 -14.74 -11.93 8.19
CA ARG A 37 -14.13 -11.05 9.20
C ARG A 37 -12.60 -11.05 9.11
N VAL A 38 -12.00 -12.20 8.89
CA VAL A 38 -10.54 -12.30 8.71
C VAL A 38 -10.10 -11.56 7.45
N GLU A 39 -10.77 -11.78 6.32
CA GLU A 39 -10.39 -11.14 5.05
C GLU A 39 -10.61 -9.62 5.08
N GLN A 40 -11.67 -9.13 5.72
CA GLN A 40 -11.88 -7.70 5.97
C GLN A 40 -10.79 -7.09 6.85
N MET A 41 -10.32 -7.83 7.86
CA MET A 41 -9.20 -7.37 8.69
C MET A 41 -7.89 -7.30 7.89
N VAL A 42 -7.65 -8.29 7.02
CA VAL A 42 -6.49 -8.31 6.11
C VAL A 42 -6.53 -7.13 5.15
N GLU A 43 -7.69 -6.86 4.55
CA GLU A 43 -7.92 -5.71 3.67
C GLU A 43 -7.69 -4.38 4.39
N SER A 44 -8.31 -4.19 5.55
CA SER A 44 -8.16 -2.98 6.36
C SER A 44 -6.67 -2.71 6.68
N TRP A 45 -5.95 -3.75 7.09
CA TRP A 45 -4.52 -3.66 7.34
C TRP A 45 -3.71 -3.35 6.08
N HIS A 46 -4.04 -3.97 4.96
CA HIS A 46 -3.37 -3.74 3.68
C HIS A 46 -3.56 -2.29 3.19
N VAL A 47 -4.79 -1.78 3.23
CA VAL A 47 -5.12 -0.40 2.88
C VAL A 47 -4.40 0.58 3.82
N GLN A 48 -4.39 0.30 5.12
CA GLN A 48 -3.67 1.13 6.09
C GLN A 48 -2.17 1.18 5.78
N LYS A 49 -1.54 0.04 5.48
CA LYS A 49 -0.14 -0.03 5.09
C LYS A 49 0.16 0.76 3.81
N LEU A 50 -0.74 0.69 2.82
CA LEU A 50 -0.61 1.47 1.58
C LEU A 50 -0.74 2.98 1.84
N ARG A 51 -1.63 3.40 2.74
CA ARG A 51 -1.75 4.81 3.18
C ARG A 51 -0.47 5.31 3.83
N GLU A 52 0.05 4.58 4.80
CA GLU A 52 1.31 4.92 5.48
C GLU A 52 2.50 4.94 4.51
N GLY A 53 2.57 3.98 3.60
CA GLY A 53 3.56 3.95 2.52
C GLY A 53 3.48 5.20 1.65
N CYS A 54 2.27 5.54 1.19
CA CYS A 54 2.04 6.70 0.33
C CYS A 54 2.41 8.02 1.03
N GLU A 55 2.06 8.18 2.30
CA GLU A 55 2.48 9.34 3.09
C GLU A 55 4.00 9.44 3.22
N GLY A 56 4.66 8.31 3.47
CA GLY A 56 6.12 8.23 3.54
C GLY A 56 6.78 8.60 2.21
N GLU A 57 6.23 8.15 1.08
CA GLU A 57 6.71 8.48 -0.26
C GLU A 57 6.49 9.97 -0.60
N ARG A 58 5.31 10.52 -0.30
CA ARG A 58 5.02 11.96 -0.44
C ARG A 58 5.95 12.81 0.41
N LEU A 59 6.25 12.39 1.64
CA LEU A 59 7.18 13.09 2.51
C LEU A 59 8.60 13.09 1.94
N LYS A 60 9.07 11.95 1.40
CA LYS A 60 10.36 11.86 0.70
C LYS A 60 10.39 12.77 -0.52
N GLN A 61 9.32 12.80 -1.31
CA GLN A 61 9.19 13.68 -2.47
C GLN A 61 9.27 15.16 -2.06
N LYS A 62 8.51 15.56 -1.04
CA LYS A 62 8.53 16.93 -0.49
C LYS A 62 9.92 17.33 0.00
N ARG A 63 10.64 16.43 0.69
CA ARG A 63 12.03 16.66 1.12
C ARG A 63 12.96 16.87 -0.08
N ARG A 64 12.82 16.09 -1.16
CA ARG A 64 13.59 16.25 -2.39
C ARG A 64 13.31 17.60 -3.07
N ILE A 65 12.04 18.01 -3.13
CA ILE A 65 11.64 19.31 -3.68
C ILE A 65 12.23 20.45 -2.85
N ASN A 66 12.15 20.38 -1.52
CA ASN A 66 12.73 21.40 -0.65
C ASN A 66 14.24 21.50 -0.81
N LYS A 67 14.94 20.36 -0.92
CA LYS A 67 16.38 20.34 -1.22
C LYS A 67 16.67 20.94 -2.60
N ALA A 68 15.87 20.61 -3.61
CA ALA A 68 16.00 21.15 -4.96
C ALA A 68 15.83 22.68 -5.00
N ARG A 69 14.88 23.22 -4.22
CA ARG A 69 14.62 24.67 -4.12
C ARG A 69 15.79 25.47 -3.53
N ASN A 70 16.65 24.84 -2.75
CA ASN A 70 17.79 25.50 -2.11
C ASN A 70 19.02 25.63 -3.03
N HIS A 71 18.96 25.17 -4.28
CA HIS A 71 20.04 25.40 -5.26
C HIS A 71 20.13 26.89 -5.61
N LYS A 72 21.38 27.40 -5.63
CA LYS A 72 21.67 28.81 -5.98
C LYS A 72 21.46 29.08 -7.47
N ASN A 73 21.77 28.10 -8.32
CA ASN A 73 21.62 28.19 -9.77
C ASN A 73 20.18 27.90 -10.18
N VAL A 74 19.56 28.81 -10.94
CA VAL A 74 18.15 28.70 -11.38
C VAL A 74 17.92 27.45 -12.25
N ASN A 75 18.82 27.20 -13.21
CA ASN A 75 18.71 26.06 -14.12
C ASN A 75 18.84 24.71 -13.37
N GLU A 76 19.75 24.62 -12.41
CA GLU A 76 19.91 23.41 -11.57
C GLU A 76 18.70 23.18 -10.66
N ARG A 77 18.16 24.27 -10.10
CA ARG A 77 16.95 24.23 -9.28
C ARG A 77 15.77 23.66 -10.06
N GLU A 78 15.52 24.17 -11.26
CA GLU A 78 14.40 23.70 -12.10
C GLU A 78 14.56 22.23 -12.50
N ALA A 79 15.76 21.83 -12.93
CA ALA A 79 16.05 20.44 -13.26
C ALA A 79 15.87 19.51 -12.04
N ALA A 80 16.35 19.93 -10.87
CA ALA A 80 16.23 19.16 -9.63
C ALA A 80 14.77 19.06 -9.14
N VAL A 81 13.97 20.12 -9.28
CA VAL A 81 12.54 20.11 -8.94
C VAL A 81 11.77 19.19 -9.88
N LYS A 82 12.01 19.28 -11.20
CA LYS A 82 11.37 18.40 -12.19
C LYS A 82 11.67 16.93 -11.90
N LYS A 83 12.93 16.61 -11.58
CA LYS A 83 13.36 15.26 -11.18
C LYS A 83 12.71 14.80 -9.87
N ALA A 84 12.51 15.70 -8.91
CA ALA A 84 11.86 15.36 -7.65
C ALA A 84 10.35 15.08 -7.83
N LEU A 85 9.69 15.80 -8.75
CA LEU A 85 8.29 15.58 -9.08
C LEU A 85 8.07 14.29 -9.87
N SER A 86 9.01 13.89 -10.73
CA SER A 86 8.91 12.66 -11.53
C SER A 86 9.23 11.37 -10.76
N VAL A 87 9.41 11.44 -9.43
CA VAL A 87 9.66 10.25 -8.61
C VAL A 87 8.37 9.44 -8.52
N ALA A 88 8.44 8.16 -8.92
CA ALA A 88 7.31 7.24 -8.80
C ALA A 88 6.87 7.09 -7.33
N LEU A 89 5.56 7.05 -7.12
CA LEU A 89 4.91 6.87 -5.81
C LEU A 89 4.10 5.56 -5.86
N PRO A 90 4.76 4.39 -6.01
CA PRO A 90 4.08 3.13 -6.31
C PRO A 90 3.02 2.77 -5.28
N THR A 91 3.24 3.07 -3.99
CA THR A 91 2.24 2.79 -2.94
C THR A 91 1.03 3.70 -3.01
N CYS A 92 1.20 4.95 -3.46
CA CYS A 92 0.09 5.85 -3.74
C CYS A 92 -0.70 5.39 -4.97
N ASP A 93 0.01 4.92 -6.01
CA ASP A 93 -0.62 4.43 -7.24
C ASP A 93 -1.46 3.17 -6.96
N GLU A 94 -0.94 2.26 -6.16
CA GLU A 94 -1.67 1.07 -5.68
C GLU A 94 -2.88 1.45 -4.82
N LEU A 95 -2.73 2.41 -3.89
CA LEU A 95 -3.83 2.89 -3.06
C LEU A 95 -4.96 3.52 -3.90
N ASN A 96 -4.63 4.31 -4.92
CA ASN A 96 -5.61 4.93 -5.80
C ASN A 96 -6.41 3.89 -6.58
N ARG A 97 -5.75 2.85 -7.10
CA ARG A 97 -6.43 1.73 -7.80
C ARG A 97 -7.41 0.96 -6.93
N LEU A 98 -7.23 0.96 -5.61
CA LEU A 98 -8.15 0.31 -4.68
C LEU A 98 -9.35 1.19 -4.29
N GLN A 99 -9.32 2.49 -4.64
CA GLN A 99 -10.36 3.47 -4.30
C GLN A 99 -11.23 3.88 -5.49
N GLU A 100 -10.85 3.50 -6.71
CA GLU A 100 -11.63 3.65 -7.95
C GLU A 100 -12.68 2.53 -8.12
#